data_AF-A0A4V1Q2F6-F1
#
_entry.id   AF-A0A4V1Q2F6-F1
#
_cell.length_a   1.000
_cell.length_b   1.000
_cell.length_c   1.000
_cell.angle_alpha   90.00
_cell.angle_beta   90.00
_cell.angle_gamma   90.00
#
_symmetry.space_group_name_H-M   'P 1'
#
loop_
_entity.id
_entity.type
_entity.pdbx_description
1 polymer ?
#
loop_
_entity_poly.entity_id
_entity_poly.type
_entity_poly.pdbx_seq_one_letter_code
_entity_poly.pdbx_strand_id
1 'polypeptide(L)'
;MLAVCTMCFLAFAASNVVAIRVPCSHCFCEICFKFMASCKFSCPTGCRNLVGLSSEDGLVVKMRFITTTEKEDGKVVGQYVEAAQLEKWRTRVDVRINVETVKMMEQLVENKVQDLGLQDLPFEDAIDSSLTLISSLAASEASLNEAVEESNKLYAEYQQAVEQLRQARTTLYSQQIKRSASIAL
;
A
#
# COMPACT_ATOMS: atom_id res chain seq x y z
N MET A 1 -12.32 24.36 13.08
CA MET A 1 -11.15 25.24 12.93
C MET A 1 -11.17 25.78 11.51
N LEU A 2 -11.23 27.11 11.31
CA LEU A 2 -11.27 27.69 9.95
C LEU A 2 -9.92 27.42 9.27
N ALA A 3 -9.93 26.77 8.11
CA ALA A 3 -8.73 26.64 7.31
C ALA A 3 -8.34 28.01 6.74
N VAL A 4 -7.09 28.42 6.93
CA VAL A 4 -6.56 29.74 6.53
C VAL A 4 -5.31 29.58 5.68
N CYS A 5 -5.06 30.54 4.79
CA CYS A 5 -3.81 30.60 4.05
C CYS A 5 -2.64 30.88 4.99
N THR A 6 -1.59 30.07 4.93
CA THR A 6 -0.40 30.23 5.79
C THR A 6 0.40 31.51 5.53
N MET A 7 0.24 32.16 4.36
CA MET A 7 0.94 33.41 4.01
C MET A 7 0.13 34.66 4.35
N CYS A 8 -1.10 34.75 3.84
CA CYS A 8 -1.93 35.96 3.98
C CYS A 8 -3.02 35.83 5.04
N PHE A 9 -3.11 34.70 5.74
CA PHE A 9 -4.11 34.40 6.78
C PHE A 9 -5.57 34.51 6.32
N LEU A 10 -5.80 34.56 5.00
CA LEU A 10 -7.14 34.59 4.42
C LEU A 10 -7.88 33.28 4.72
N ALA A 11 -9.08 33.40 5.29
CA ALA A 11 -9.95 32.24 5.58
C ALA A 11 -10.57 31.67 4.30
N PHE A 12 -10.46 30.35 4.12
CA PHE A 12 -11.00 29.67 2.94
C PHE A 12 -12.50 29.37 3.04
N ALA A 13 -13.06 29.36 4.25
CA ALA A 13 -14.47 29.04 4.49
C ALA A 13 -15.45 30.11 3.99
N ALA A 14 -14.96 31.31 3.64
CA ALA A 14 -15.79 32.47 3.37
C ALA A 14 -16.04 32.76 1.88
N SER A 15 -15.43 32.05 0.93
CA SER A 15 -15.55 32.40 -0.50
C SER A 15 -15.02 31.32 -1.44
N ASN A 16 -15.33 31.46 -2.74
CA ASN A 16 -14.86 30.69 -3.91
C ASN A 16 -13.32 30.59 -4.10
N VAL A 17 -12.54 30.76 -3.03
CA VAL A 17 -11.09 30.76 -3.04
C VAL A 17 -10.59 29.32 -3.06
N VAL A 18 -9.85 29.00 -4.13
CA VAL A 18 -9.17 27.70 -4.23
C VAL A 18 -8.03 27.67 -3.22
N ALA A 19 -8.08 26.67 -2.35
CA ALA A 19 -6.99 26.34 -1.45
C ALA A 19 -6.08 25.30 -2.12
N ILE A 20 -4.79 25.49 -1.94
CA ILE A 20 -3.75 24.66 -2.50
C ILE A 20 -3.00 24.01 -1.34
N ARG A 21 -3.17 22.70 -1.17
CA ARG A 21 -2.45 21.91 -0.17
C ARG A 21 -1.16 21.38 -0.77
N VAL A 22 -0.05 21.69 -0.13
CA VAL A 22 1.28 21.19 -0.51
C VAL A 22 1.63 19.94 0.30
N PRO A 23 2.68 19.15 -0.06
CA PRO A 23 3.01 17.89 0.61
C PRO A 23 3.22 17.98 2.12
N CYS A 24 3.74 19.11 2.63
CA CYS A 24 3.87 19.34 4.08
C CYS A 24 2.54 19.67 4.79
N SER A 25 1.40 19.46 4.13
CA SER A 25 0.04 19.68 4.64
C SER A 25 -0.39 21.12 4.90
N HIS A 26 0.47 22.10 4.68
CA HIS A 26 0.10 23.52 4.76
C HIS A 26 -0.74 23.94 3.55
N CYS A 27 -1.59 24.96 3.74
CA CYS A 27 -2.55 25.41 2.74
C CYS A 27 -2.29 26.85 2.34
N PHE A 28 -2.35 27.13 1.04
CA PHE A 28 -2.14 28.47 0.48
C PHE A 28 -3.32 28.85 -0.42
N CYS A 29 -3.69 30.13 -0.46
CA CYS A 29 -4.56 30.58 -1.54
C CYS A 29 -3.80 30.53 -2.87
N GLU A 30 -4.52 30.42 -3.98
CA GLU A 30 -3.92 30.32 -5.31
C GLU A 30 -2.89 31.42 -5.60
N ILE A 31 -3.17 32.65 -5.18
CA ILE A 31 -2.27 33.80 -5.38
C ILE A 31 -0.96 33.62 -4.62
N CYS A 32 -1.03 33.31 -3.33
CA CYS A 32 0.17 33.10 -2.50
C CYS A 32 0.97 31.87 -2.94
N PHE A 33 0.30 30.80 -3.37
CA PHE A 33 0.99 29.63 -3.91
C PHE A 33 1.76 29.97 -5.19
N LYS A 34 1.11 30.65 -6.15
CA LYS A 34 1.77 31.06 -7.41
C LYS A 34 3.00 31.94 -7.14
N PHE A 35 2.88 32.89 -6.21
CA PHE A 35 4.01 33.73 -5.81
C PHE A 35 5.17 32.91 -5.21
N MET A 36 4.88 31.98 -4.30
CA MET A 36 5.93 31.12 -3.72
C MET A 36 6.57 30.22 -4.77
N ALA A 37 5.77 29.68 -5.69
CA ALA A 37 6.26 28.81 -6.75
C ALA A 37 7.17 29.55 -7.74
N SER A 38 6.81 30.77 -8.15
CA SER A 38 7.65 31.60 -9.04
C SER A 38 8.99 31.97 -8.40
N CYS A 39 8.99 32.17 -7.08
CA CYS A 39 10.20 32.53 -6.33
C CYS A 39 10.99 31.30 -5.82
N LYS A 40 10.53 30.08 -6.11
CA LYS A 40 11.08 28.82 -5.58
C LYS A 40 11.22 28.81 -4.05
N PHE A 41 10.32 29.48 -3.34
CA PHE A 41 10.36 29.51 -1.89
C PHE A 41 9.93 28.17 -1.28
N SER A 42 10.62 27.79 -0.22
CA SER A 42 10.19 26.71 0.66
C SER A 42 8.98 27.14 1.47
N CYS A 43 8.30 26.17 2.10
CA CYS A 43 7.19 26.46 2.99
C CYS A 43 7.62 27.41 4.14
N PRO A 44 6.91 28.53 4.36
CA PRO A 44 7.30 29.56 5.34
C PRO A 44 7.23 29.08 6.80
N THR A 45 6.58 27.94 7.07
CA THR A 45 6.54 27.32 8.41
C THR A 45 7.78 26.47 8.70
N GLY A 46 8.81 26.50 7.84
CA GLY A 46 10.08 25.80 8.07
C GLY A 46 9.96 24.28 7.96
N CYS A 47 9.02 23.79 7.15
CA CYS A 47 8.85 22.36 6.93
C CYS A 47 10.11 21.75 6.30
N ARG A 48 10.58 20.60 6.82
CA ARG A 48 11.83 19.92 6.43
C ARG A 48 11.93 19.47 4.96
N ASN A 49 10.91 19.71 4.15
CA ASN A 49 10.97 19.50 2.71
C ASN A 49 11.56 20.75 2.05
N LEU A 50 12.88 20.77 1.89
CA LEU A 50 13.66 21.81 1.19
C LEU A 50 13.38 21.86 -0.33
N VAL A 51 12.43 21.08 -0.83
CA VAL A 51 12.01 21.10 -2.23
C VAL A 51 11.20 22.37 -2.45
N GLY A 52 11.71 23.27 -3.29
CA GLY A 52 10.99 24.46 -3.72
C GLY A 52 9.65 24.07 -4.31
N LEU A 53 8.58 24.77 -3.94
CA LEU A 53 7.26 24.48 -4.47
C LEU A 53 7.25 24.76 -5.97
N SER A 54 6.94 23.76 -6.79
CA SER A 54 6.73 23.93 -8.24
C SER A 54 5.24 23.85 -8.55
N SER A 55 4.80 24.63 -9.54
CA SER A 55 3.47 24.48 -10.13
C SER A 55 3.34 23.27 -11.05
N GLU A 56 4.47 22.69 -11.47
CA GLU A 56 4.55 21.57 -12.41
C GLU A 56 4.65 20.21 -11.70
N ASP A 57 5.08 20.22 -10.43
CA ASP A 57 5.12 19.01 -9.61
C ASP A 57 3.69 18.65 -9.21
N GLY A 58 3.13 17.62 -9.83
CA GLY A 58 1.77 17.09 -9.59
C GLY A 58 1.46 16.62 -8.16
N LEU A 59 2.29 17.00 -7.19
CA LEU A 59 2.18 16.73 -5.75
C LEU A 59 1.28 17.74 -5.02
N VAL A 60 0.63 18.63 -5.76
CA VAL A 60 -0.17 19.73 -5.23
C VAL A 60 -1.65 19.44 -5.43
N VAL A 61 -2.41 19.42 -4.32
CA VAL A 61 -3.85 19.16 -4.35
C VAL A 61 -4.60 20.49 -4.31
N LYS A 62 -5.32 20.80 -5.39
CA LYS A 62 -6.29 21.91 -5.42
C LYS A 62 -7.60 21.45 -4.79
N MET A 63 -8.06 22.17 -3.78
CA MET A 63 -9.30 21.88 -3.08
C MET A 63 -10.11 23.16 -2.85
N ARG A 64 -11.43 23.01 -2.72
CA ARG A 64 -12.33 24.09 -2.31
C ARG A 64 -12.98 23.69 -1.01
N PHE A 65 -12.98 24.62 -0.05
CA PHE A 65 -13.74 24.44 1.17
C PHE A 65 -15.19 24.81 0.87
N ILE A 66 -16.06 23.81 0.93
CA ILE A 66 -17.49 23.99 0.78
C ILE A 66 -18.06 24.15 2.19
N THR A 67 -18.88 25.16 2.40
CA THR A 67 -19.66 25.29 3.63
C THR A 67 -20.64 24.12 3.71
N THR A 68 -20.43 23.24 4.67
CA THR A 68 -21.31 22.13 4.98
C THR A 68 -22.38 22.55 5.98
N THR A 69 -23.52 21.89 5.96
CA THR A 69 -24.54 22.01 7.00
C THR A 69 -24.20 21.11 8.19
N GLU A 70 -24.69 21.44 9.39
CA GLU A 70 -24.50 20.62 10.60
C GLU A 70 -24.97 19.16 10.39
N LYS A 71 -25.99 18.96 9.56
CA LYS A 71 -26.49 17.64 9.17
C LYS A 71 -25.49 16.85 8.31
N GLU A 72 -24.76 17.52 7.42
CA GLU A 72 -23.73 16.89 6.58
C GLU A 72 -22.48 16.59 7.40
N ASP A 73 -22.09 17.51 8.28
CA ASP A 73 -21.00 17.29 9.25
C ASP A 73 -21.31 16.09 10.16
N GLY A 74 -22.54 15.98 10.66
CA GLY A 74 -22.99 14.84 11.46
C GLY A 74 -22.89 13.50 10.73
N LYS A 75 -23.15 13.47 9.42
CA LYS A 75 -22.96 12.25 8.60
C LYS A 75 -21.50 11.88 8.45
N VAL A 76 -20.63 12.87 8.18
CA VAL A 76 -19.18 12.64 8.05
C VAL A 76 -18.62 12.14 9.37
N VAL A 77 -18.98 12.76 10.50
CA VAL A 77 -18.56 12.31 11.83
C VAL A 77 -19.06 10.88 12.11
N GLY A 78 -20.31 10.55 11.78
CA GLY A 78 -20.84 9.19 11.90
C GLY A 78 -20.02 8.16 11.11
N GLN A 79 -19.71 8.47 9.84
CA GLN A 79 -18.88 7.62 8.99
C GLN A 79 -17.46 7.44 9.54
N TYR A 80 -16.86 8.49 10.09
CA TYR A 80 -15.54 8.40 10.75
C TYR A 80 -15.58 7.55 12.02
N VAL A 81 -16.65 7.65 12.81
CA VAL A 81 -16.83 6.82 14.01
C VAL A 81 -17.00 5.35 13.63
N GLU A 82 -17.81 5.04 12.63
CA GLU A 82 -17.97 3.68 12.11
C GLU A 82 -16.65 3.11 11.57
N ALA A 83 -15.92 3.90 10.78
CA ALA A 83 -14.61 3.51 10.26
C ALA A 83 -13.59 3.26 11.39
N ALA A 84 -13.54 4.13 12.40
CA ALA A 84 -12.65 3.96 13.55
C ALA A 84 -13.02 2.73 14.40
N GLN A 85 -14.30 2.43 14.55
CA GLN A 85 -14.76 1.23 15.25
C GLN A 85 -14.38 -0.04 14.49
N LEU A 86 -14.54 -0.03 13.15
CA LEU A 86 -14.14 -1.13 12.29
C LEU A 86 -12.63 -1.37 12.37
N GLU A 87 -11.82 -0.32 12.34
CA GLU A 87 -10.36 -0.42 12.42
C GLU A 87 -9.90 -0.94 13.79
N LYS A 88 -10.54 -0.47 14.87
CA LYS A 88 -10.31 -0.98 16.23
C LYS A 88 -10.71 -2.46 16.36
N TRP A 89 -11.74 -2.90 15.65
CA TRP A 89 -12.11 -4.31 15.63
C TRP A 89 -11.07 -5.15 14.87
N ARG A 90 -10.66 -4.73 13.68
CA ARG A 90 -9.61 -5.40 12.88
C ARG A 90 -8.31 -5.55 13.65
N THR A 91 -7.83 -4.45 14.25
CA THR A 91 -6.61 -4.46 15.07
C THR A 91 -6.70 -5.48 16.22
N ARG A 92 -7.87 -5.61 16.87
CA ARG A 92 -8.07 -6.60 17.94
C ARG A 92 -8.05 -8.03 17.41
N VAL A 93 -8.60 -8.28 16.23
CA VAL A 93 -8.56 -9.59 15.58
C VAL A 93 -7.12 -9.94 15.20
N ASP A 94 -6.37 -9.02 14.60
CA ASP A 94 -4.97 -9.23 14.21
C ASP A 94 -4.08 -9.51 15.42
N VAL A 95 -4.24 -8.75 16.51
CA VAL A 95 -3.52 -9.00 17.76
C VAL A 95 -3.85 -10.40 18.31
N ARG A 96 -5.12 -10.82 18.25
CA ARG A 96 -5.51 -12.15 18.73
C ARG A 96 -4.89 -13.26 17.88
N ILE A 97 -4.93 -13.15 16.55
CA ILE A 97 -4.31 -14.11 15.63
C ILE A 97 -2.81 -14.19 15.88
N ASN A 98 -2.14 -13.06 16.07
CA ASN A 98 -0.72 -13.03 16.36
C ASN A 98 -0.38 -13.68 17.70
N VAL A 99 -1.18 -13.45 18.76
CA VAL A 99 -0.99 -14.11 20.06
C VAL A 99 -1.19 -15.63 19.94
N GLU A 100 -2.21 -16.08 19.20
CA GLU A 100 -2.43 -17.52 18.96
C GLU A 100 -1.29 -18.13 18.14
N THR A 101 -0.77 -17.40 17.14
CA THR A 101 0.39 -17.82 16.33
C THR A 101 1.66 -17.96 17.18
N VAL A 102 1.95 -16.98 18.03
CA VAL A 102 3.10 -17.04 18.96
C VAL A 102 2.98 -18.24 19.88
N LYS A 103 1.81 -18.51 20.45
CA LYS A 103 1.59 -19.70 21.31
C LYS A 103 1.80 -21.01 20.56
N MET A 104 1.34 -21.11 19.31
CA MET A 104 1.60 -22.31 18.49
C MET A 104 3.09 -22.48 18.19
N MET A 105 3.80 -21.38 17.93
CA MET A 105 5.25 -21.41 17.72
C MET A 105 5.99 -21.82 19.00
N GLU A 106 5.62 -21.29 20.17
CA GLU A 106 6.16 -21.71 21.47
C GLU A 106 5.99 -23.21 21.68
N GLN A 107 4.77 -23.74 21.48
CA GLN A 107 4.52 -25.18 21.58
C GLN A 107 5.31 -26.01 20.58
N LEU A 108 5.47 -25.53 19.35
CA LEU A 108 6.24 -26.23 18.32
C LEU A 108 7.74 -26.26 18.66
N VAL A 109 8.27 -25.16 19.23
CA VAL A 109 9.65 -25.11 19.72
C VAL A 109 9.83 -26.04 20.92
N GLU A 110 8.92 -26.02 21.90
CA GLU A 110 8.96 -26.92 23.06
C GLU A 110 8.96 -28.39 22.63
N ASN A 111 8.02 -28.77 21.75
CA ASN A 111 7.95 -30.12 21.20
C ASN A 111 9.23 -30.48 20.45
N LYS A 112 9.82 -29.55 19.68
CA LYS A 112 11.05 -29.83 18.93
C LYS A 112 12.28 -29.95 19.82
N VAL A 113 12.38 -29.13 20.86
CA VAL A 113 13.44 -29.24 21.89
C VAL A 113 13.34 -30.59 22.61
N GLN A 114 12.12 -31.05 22.89
CA GLN A 114 11.87 -32.35 23.50
C GLN A 114 12.21 -33.51 22.55
N ASP A 115 11.78 -33.45 21.28
CA ASP A 115 12.09 -34.45 20.24
C ASP A 115 13.60 -34.59 19.98
N LEU A 116 14.34 -33.50 20.10
CA LEU A 116 15.80 -33.48 19.91
C LEU A 116 16.57 -33.95 21.16
N GLY A 117 15.89 -34.27 22.27
CA GLY A 117 16.55 -34.74 23.49
C GLY A 117 17.49 -33.70 24.14
N LEU A 118 17.29 -32.41 23.86
CA LEU A 118 18.19 -31.32 24.25
C LEU A 118 18.05 -30.88 25.72
N GLN A 119 17.22 -31.55 26.52
CA GLN A 119 16.99 -31.14 27.92
C GLN A 119 18.17 -31.44 28.85
N ASP A 120 19.10 -32.34 28.48
CA ASP A 120 20.22 -32.76 29.35
C ASP A 120 21.56 -33.03 28.60
N LEU A 121 21.77 -32.43 27.41
CA LEU A 121 23.03 -32.60 26.67
C LEU A 121 24.10 -31.60 27.14
N PRO A 122 25.36 -32.02 27.36
CA PRO A 122 26.46 -31.08 27.60
C PRO A 122 26.55 -30.09 26.44
N PHE A 123 26.85 -28.83 26.75
CA PHE A 123 26.75 -27.67 25.85
C PHE A 123 27.38 -27.87 24.46
N GLU A 124 28.41 -28.70 24.36
CA GLU A 124 29.11 -29.04 23.11
C GLU A 124 28.24 -29.89 22.16
N ASP A 125 27.48 -30.87 22.67
CA ASP A 125 26.58 -31.71 21.85
C ASP A 125 25.33 -30.95 21.38
N ALA A 126 24.89 -29.94 22.16
CA ALA A 126 23.81 -29.05 21.78
C ALA A 126 24.21 -28.10 20.64
N ILE A 127 25.48 -27.70 20.55
CA ILE A 127 26.01 -26.89 19.45
C ILE A 127 26.07 -27.70 18.16
N ASP A 128 26.60 -28.93 18.20
CA ASP A 128 26.68 -29.79 17.02
C ASP A 128 25.29 -30.17 16.48
N SER A 129 24.34 -30.42 17.39
CA SER A 129 22.93 -30.63 17.02
C SER A 129 22.32 -29.38 16.38
N SER A 130 22.62 -28.19 16.91
CA SER A 130 22.14 -26.92 16.37
C SER A 130 22.75 -26.60 14.99
N LEU A 131 24.04 -26.84 14.79
CA LEU A 131 24.71 -26.66 13.50
C LEU A 131 24.16 -27.60 12.42
N THR A 132 23.85 -28.84 12.80
CA THR A 132 23.20 -29.81 11.91
C THR A 132 21.80 -29.33 11.53
N LEU A 133 21.04 -28.78 12.49
CA LEU A 133 19.71 -28.23 12.23
C LEU A 133 19.76 -27.04 11.27
N ILE A 134 20.67 -26.09 11.51
CA ILE A 134 20.88 -24.91 10.65
C ILE A 134 21.22 -25.35 9.22
N SER A 135 22.06 -26.36 9.07
CA SER A 135 22.43 -26.91 7.76
C SER A 135 21.23 -27.54 7.04
N SER A 136 20.37 -28.27 7.77
CA SER A 136 19.15 -28.85 7.19
C SER A 136 18.11 -27.78 6.80
N LEU A 137 18.00 -26.70 7.59
CA LEU A 137 17.15 -25.55 7.30
C LEU A 137 17.61 -24.82 6.04
N ALA A 138 18.92 -24.56 5.92
CA ALA A 138 19.50 -23.93 4.74
C ALA A 138 19.28 -24.77 3.46
N ALA A 139 19.38 -26.10 3.56
CA ALA A 139 19.10 -27.00 2.44
C ALA A 139 17.61 -26.97 2.04
N SER A 140 16.71 -26.95 3.03
CA SER A 140 15.27 -26.84 2.79
C SER A 140 14.88 -25.49 2.18
N GLU A 141 15.52 -24.40 2.60
CA GLU A 141 15.31 -23.06 2.04
C GLU A 141 15.76 -23.00 0.57
N ALA A 142 16.91 -23.59 0.24
CA ALA A 142 17.38 -23.68 -1.14
C ALA A 142 16.39 -24.46 -2.02
N SER A 143 15.88 -25.60 -1.53
CA SER A 143 14.90 -26.41 -2.25
C SER A 143 13.57 -25.66 -2.45
N LEU A 144 13.12 -24.90 -1.46
CA LEU A 144 11.92 -24.07 -1.58
C LEU A 144 12.11 -22.95 -2.62
N ASN A 145 13.27 -22.31 -2.63
CA ASN A 145 13.58 -21.26 -3.61
C ASN A 145 13.56 -21.81 -5.05
N GLU A 146 14.10 -23.01 -5.27
CA GLU A 146 14.05 -23.68 -6.57
C GLU A 146 12.61 -23.97 -7.00
N ALA A 147 11.76 -24.46 -6.09
CA ALA A 147 10.34 -24.70 -6.38
C ALA A 147 9.57 -23.39 -6.69
N VAL A 148 9.92 -22.28 -6.06
CA VAL A 148 9.34 -20.96 -6.34
C VAL A 148 9.76 -20.47 -7.72
N GLU A 149 11.03 -20.63 -8.09
CA GLU A 149 11.51 -20.29 -9.44
C GLU A 149 10.81 -21.11 -10.53
N GLU A 150 10.66 -22.42 -10.32
CA GLU A 150 9.92 -23.30 -11.24
C GLU A 150 8.46 -22.87 -11.37
N SER A 151 7.78 -22.58 -10.26
CA SER A 151 6.40 -22.09 -10.25
C SER A 151 6.24 -20.76 -11.02
N ASN A 152 7.16 -19.82 -10.83
CA ASN A 152 7.15 -18.54 -11.56
C ASN A 152 7.34 -18.74 -13.07
N LYS A 153 8.21 -19.67 -13.46
CA LYS A 153 8.41 -20.02 -14.87
C LYS A 153 7.13 -20.61 -15.48
N LEU A 154 6.51 -21.58 -14.82
CA LEU A 154 5.25 -22.17 -15.28
C LEU A 154 4.12 -21.13 -15.38
N TYR A 155 4.08 -20.18 -14.45
CA TYR A 155 3.11 -19.09 -14.49
C TYR A 155 3.32 -18.15 -15.69
N ALA A 156 4.58 -17.83 -16.02
CA ALA A 156 4.90 -17.05 -17.21
C ALA A 156 4.51 -17.77 -18.51
N GLU A 157 4.78 -19.08 -18.60
CA GLU A 157 4.37 -19.92 -19.74
C GLU A 157 2.84 -19.95 -19.88
N TYR A 158 2.11 -20.09 -18.77
CA TYR A 158 0.66 -20.03 -18.74
C TYR A 158 0.12 -18.68 -19.26
N GLN A 159 0.69 -17.56 -18.80
CA GLN A 159 0.27 -16.23 -19.27
C GLN A 159 0.51 -16.07 -20.78
N GLN A 160 1.64 -16.56 -21.30
CA GLN A 160 1.93 -16.53 -22.72
C GLN A 160 0.91 -17.35 -23.53
N ALA A 161 0.53 -18.54 -23.05
CA ALA A 161 -0.47 -19.38 -23.70
C ALA A 161 -1.87 -18.73 -23.71
N VAL A 162 -2.26 -18.07 -22.62
CA VAL A 162 -3.52 -17.31 -22.54
C VAL A 162 -3.55 -16.17 -23.56
N GLU A 163 -2.44 -15.45 -23.72
CA GLU A 163 -2.36 -14.34 -24.68
C GLU A 163 -2.41 -14.84 -26.13
N GLN A 164 -1.74 -15.96 -26.44
CA GLN A 164 -1.84 -16.60 -27.76
C GLN A 164 -3.28 -17.02 -28.08
N LEU A 165 -3.99 -17.62 -27.11
CA LEU A 165 -5.41 -17.97 -27.27
C LEU A 165 -6.28 -16.74 -27.50
N ARG A 166 -6.01 -15.63 -26.80
CA ARG A 166 -6.71 -14.35 -27.00
C ARG A 166 -6.50 -13.82 -28.42
N GLN A 167 -5.27 -13.83 -28.92
CA GLN A 167 -4.94 -13.38 -30.28
C GLN A 167 -5.56 -14.28 -31.36
N ALA A 168 -5.52 -15.60 -31.18
CA ALA A 168 -6.17 -16.54 -32.07
C ALA A 168 -7.69 -16.31 -32.12
N ARG A 169 -8.32 -16.08 -30.97
CA ARG A 169 -9.75 -15.75 -30.88
C ARG A 169 -10.10 -14.47 -31.63
N THR A 170 -9.34 -13.40 -31.44
CA THR A 170 -9.54 -12.12 -32.16
C THR A 170 -9.39 -12.30 -33.67
N THR A 171 -8.38 -13.07 -34.10
CA THR A 171 -8.13 -13.37 -35.52
C THR A 171 -9.32 -14.12 -36.13
N LEU A 172 -9.82 -15.15 -35.46
CA LEU A 172 -11.00 -15.90 -35.89
C LEU A 172 -12.24 -15.02 -36.04
N TYR A 173 -12.53 -14.15 -35.08
CA TYR A 173 -13.65 -13.21 -35.18
C TYR A 173 -13.50 -12.27 -36.38
N SER A 174 -12.30 -11.72 -36.61
CA SER A 174 -12.05 -10.83 -37.74
C SER A 174 -12.24 -11.52 -39.10
N GLN A 175 -11.86 -12.81 -39.19
CA GLN A 175 -12.06 -13.62 -40.40
C GLN A 175 -13.54 -13.96 -40.62
N GLN A 176 -14.28 -14.26 -39.55
CA GLN A 176 -15.73 -14.50 -39.64
C GLN A 176 -16.47 -13.26 -40.16
N ILE A 177 -16.17 -12.07 -39.62
CA ILE A 177 -16.77 -10.80 -40.07
C ILE A 177 -16.49 -10.56 -41.56
N LYS A 178 -15.24 -10.76 -42.01
CA LYS A 178 -14.87 -10.61 -43.43
C LYS A 178 -15.60 -11.60 -44.34
N ARG A 179 -15.76 -12.86 -43.90
CA ARG A 179 -16.51 -13.87 -44.65
C ARG A 179 -18.00 -13.52 -44.74
N SER A 180 -18.62 -13.10 -43.64
CA SER A 180 -20.03 -12.68 -43.63
C SER A 180 -20.28 -11.46 -44.54
N ALA A 181 -19.35 -10.50 -44.57
CA ALA A 181 -19.46 -9.35 -45.48
C ALA A 181 -19.30 -9.73 -46.97
N SER A 182 -18.52 -10.78 -47.28
CA SER A 182 -18.31 -11.24 -48.66
C SER A 182 -19.45 -12.08 -49.22
N ILE A 183 -20.36 -12.58 -48.37
CA ILE A 183 -21.54 -13.37 -48.77
C ILE A 183 -22.77 -12.46 -49.00
N ALA A 184 -22.74 -11.21 -48.52
CA ALA A 184 -23.83 -10.24 -48.62
C ALA A 184 -23.74 -9.31 -49.85
N LEU A 185 -22.77 -9.53 -50.75
CA LEU A 185 -22.58 -8.87 -52.04
C LEU A 185 -22.82 -9.86 -53.17
#